data_AF-A0A803LSM7-F1
#
_entry.id   AF-A0A803LSM7-F1
#
_cell.length_a   1.000
_cell.length_b   1.000
_cell.length_c   1.000
_cell.angle_alpha   90.00
_cell.angle_beta   90.00
_cell.angle_gamma   90.00
#
_symmetry.space_group_name_H-M   'P 1'
#
loop_
_entity.id
_entity.type
_entity.pdbx_description
1 polymer ?
#
loop_
_entity_poly.entity_id
_entity_poly.type
_entity_poly.pdbx_seq_one_letter_code
_entity_poly.pdbx_strand_id
1 'polypeptide(L)'
;MERWGCVGGKFVHMRYASHILNLTVREGLKENDKSIKRIRNGLRFVRSSPVRLQKFKNCVNQEQIESKRHLCLDVETRWNSTYMMLEYASIFRKAFDLIETSYGGKFNEELTKSNGIPTDDDWDRVASLLSFLKIFYDATLRLSGSLYVTSNVYLQELVTIG
;
A
#
# COMPACT_ATOMS: atom_id res chain seq x y z
N MET A 1 10.57 13.79 46.69
CA MET A 1 9.45 12.91 46.32
C MET A 1 9.14 13.09 44.84
N GLU A 2 9.56 12.09 44.08
CA GLU A 2 9.04 11.56 42.81
C GLU A 2 8.37 12.50 41.79
N ARG A 3 9.09 12.74 40.70
CA ARG A 3 8.55 13.26 39.43
C ARG A 3 8.71 12.17 38.35
N TRP A 4 7.97 11.06 38.48
CA TRP A 4 8.02 9.91 37.54
C TRP A 4 6.63 9.49 37.03
N GLY A 5 5.66 10.40 36.94
CA GLY A 5 4.26 10.04 36.68
C GLY A 5 3.72 10.18 35.24
N CYS A 6 4.25 11.08 34.40
CA CYS A 6 3.48 11.49 33.20
C CYS A 6 4.00 10.99 31.85
N VAL A 7 5.16 10.32 31.81
CA VAL A 7 5.77 9.90 30.54
C VAL A 7 5.36 8.47 30.20
N GLY A 8 5.38 7.53 31.15
CA GLY A 8 5.05 6.11 30.92
C GLY A 8 3.62 5.84 30.45
N GLY A 9 2.62 6.51 31.02
CA GLY A 9 1.21 6.29 30.64
C GLY A 9 0.91 6.65 29.18
N LYS A 10 1.44 7.78 28.69
CA LYS A 10 1.26 8.22 27.29
C LYS A 10 1.88 7.24 26.28
N PHE A 11 3.05 6.69 26.59
CA PHE A 11 3.71 5.68 25.75
C PHE A 11 2.95 4.35 25.73
N VAL A 12 2.38 3.92 26.85
CA VAL A 12 1.55 2.69 26.91
C VAL A 12 0.25 2.87 26.13
N HIS A 13 -0.44 4.00 26.28
CA HIS A 13 -1.64 4.31 25.48
C HIS A 13 -1.36 4.38 23.98
N MET A 14 -0.22 4.95 23.57
CA MET A 14 0.19 5.00 22.17
C MET A 14 0.50 3.61 21.59
N ARG A 15 1.15 2.73 22.36
CA ARG A 15 1.37 1.33 21.95
C ARG A 15 0.08 0.54 21.85
N TYR A 16 -0.84 0.71 22.80
CA TYR A 16 -2.14 0.06 22.80
C TYR A 16 -2.99 0.51 21.60
N ALA A 17 -3.06 1.82 21.35
CA ALA A 17 -3.72 2.38 20.17
C ALA A 17 -3.08 1.85 18.88
N SER A 18 -1.75 1.89 18.74
CA SER A 18 -1.06 1.33 17.58
C SER A 18 -1.34 -0.16 17.37
N HIS A 19 -1.43 -0.93 18.45
CA HIS A 19 -1.75 -2.35 18.39
C HIS A 19 -3.19 -2.60 17.90
N ILE A 20 -4.19 -1.90 18.47
CA ILE A 20 -5.59 -2.00 18.03
C ILE A 20 -5.72 -1.58 16.57
N LEU A 21 -5.12 -0.45 16.18
CA LEU A 21 -5.14 0.03 14.79
C LEU A 21 -4.56 -1.03 13.84
N ASN A 22 -3.44 -1.65 14.22
CA ASN A 22 -2.85 -2.74 13.42
C ASN A 22 -3.77 -3.97 13.34
N LEU A 23 -4.48 -4.34 14.42
CA LEU A 23 -5.44 -5.45 14.37
C LEU A 23 -6.60 -5.12 13.43
N THR A 24 -7.20 -3.93 13.55
CA THR A 24 -8.29 -3.46 12.68
C THR A 24 -7.89 -3.45 11.20
N VAL A 25 -6.70 -2.93 10.89
CA VAL A 25 -6.17 -2.95 9.52
C VAL A 25 -5.96 -4.38 9.02
N ARG A 26 -5.41 -5.28 9.85
CA ARG A 26 -5.18 -6.67 9.46
C ARG A 26 -6.45 -7.42 9.14
N GLU A 27 -7.53 -7.21 9.90
CA GLU A 27 -8.83 -7.81 9.59
C GLU A 27 -9.39 -7.29 8.25
N GLY A 28 -9.37 -5.97 8.02
CA GLY A 28 -9.80 -5.41 6.73
C GLY A 28 -8.98 -5.93 5.52
N LEU A 29 -7.67 -6.14 5.70
CA LEU A 29 -6.83 -6.76 4.68
C LEU A 29 -7.17 -8.24 4.45
N LYS A 30 -7.49 -9.00 5.50
CA LYS A 30 -7.87 -10.42 5.39
C LYS A 30 -9.19 -10.59 4.64
N GLU A 31 -10.19 -9.75 4.95
CA GLU A 31 -11.50 -9.78 4.27
C GLU A 31 -11.39 -9.56 2.76
N ASN A 32 -10.36 -8.82 2.33
CA ASN A 32 -10.11 -8.49 0.92
C ASN A 32 -8.92 -9.23 0.31
N ASP A 33 -8.37 -10.25 1.00
CA ASP A 33 -7.12 -10.92 0.65
C ASP A 33 -7.13 -11.46 -0.80
N LYS A 34 -8.27 -12.00 -1.25
CA LYS A 34 -8.43 -12.51 -2.61
C LYS A 34 -8.26 -11.41 -3.67
N SER A 35 -8.93 -10.28 -3.50
CA SER A 35 -8.86 -9.13 -4.41
C SER A 35 -7.45 -8.53 -4.42
N ILE A 36 -6.85 -8.40 -3.23
CA ILE A 36 -5.46 -7.92 -3.08
C ILE A 36 -4.50 -8.86 -3.83
N LYS A 37 -4.64 -10.18 -3.67
CA LYS A 37 -3.79 -11.17 -4.35
C LYS A 37 -3.91 -11.11 -5.87
N ARG A 38 -5.12 -10.92 -6.40
CA ARG A 38 -5.34 -10.78 -7.86
C ARG A 38 -4.69 -9.52 -8.41
N ILE A 39 -4.88 -8.37 -7.77
CA ILE A 39 -4.23 -7.11 -8.18
C ILE A 39 -2.71 -7.25 -8.09
N ARG A 40 -2.19 -7.78 -6.97
CA ARG A 40 -0.75 -8.06 -6.81
C ARG A 40 -0.21 -8.95 -7.93
N ASN A 41 -0.98 -9.96 -8.35
CA ASN A 41 -0.61 -10.85 -9.43
C ASN A 41 -0.52 -10.13 -10.78
N GLY A 42 -1.49 -9.25 -11.09
CA GLY A 42 -1.42 -8.36 -12.25
C GLY A 42 -0.17 -7.46 -12.24
N LEU A 43 0.17 -6.87 -11.09
CA LEU A 43 1.40 -6.09 -10.97
C LEU A 43 2.66 -6.95 -11.15
N ARG A 44 2.69 -8.16 -10.58
CA ARG A 44 3.80 -9.10 -10.77
C ARG A 44 3.99 -9.43 -12.25
N PHE A 45 2.90 -9.66 -12.97
CA PHE A 45 2.95 -9.90 -14.42
C PHE A 45 3.54 -8.70 -15.17
N VAL A 46 3.05 -7.48 -14.91
CA VAL A 46 3.54 -6.27 -15.60
C VAL A 46 5.03 -6.06 -15.33
N ARG A 47 5.47 -6.34 -14.10
CA ARG A 47 6.84 -6.10 -13.64
C ARG A 47 7.81 -7.26 -13.88
N SER A 48 7.35 -8.42 -14.34
CA SER A 48 8.20 -9.61 -14.48
C SER A 48 9.23 -9.48 -15.61
N SER A 49 9.03 -8.57 -16.57
CA SER A 49 10.05 -8.27 -17.59
C SER A 49 9.95 -6.83 -18.11
N PRO A 50 11.07 -6.26 -18.61
CA PRO A 50 11.08 -4.94 -19.23
C PRO A 50 10.10 -4.82 -20.42
N VAL A 51 9.91 -5.91 -21.18
CA VAL A 51 9.00 -5.96 -22.33
C VAL A 51 7.54 -5.80 -21.89
N ARG A 52 7.13 -6.51 -20.83
CA ARG A 52 5.77 -6.40 -20.28
C ARG A 52 5.53 -5.01 -19.69
N LEU A 53 6.52 -4.49 -18.96
CA LEU A 53 6.45 -3.15 -18.41
C LEU A 53 6.33 -2.09 -19.51
N GLN A 54 7.08 -2.22 -20.61
CA GLN A 54 6.99 -1.29 -21.72
C GLN A 54 5.63 -1.34 -22.42
N LYS A 55 5.07 -2.54 -22.59
CA LYS A 55 3.71 -2.67 -23.14
C LYS A 55 2.65 -2.07 -22.23
N PHE A 56 2.79 -2.26 -20.92
CA PHE A 56 1.90 -1.60 -19.96
C PHE A 56 2.04 -0.08 -20.03
N LYS A 57 3.25 0.48 -20.13
CA LYS A 57 3.45 1.92 -20.35
C LYS A 57 2.78 2.42 -21.62
N ASN A 58 2.80 1.65 -22.71
CA ASN A 58 2.06 2.00 -23.92
C ASN A 58 0.55 2.04 -23.65
N CYS A 59 0.01 1.12 -22.85
CA CYS A 59 -1.39 1.14 -22.43
C CYS A 59 -1.71 2.39 -21.58
N VAL A 60 -0.82 2.76 -20.64
CA VAL A 60 -0.93 3.99 -19.84
C VAL A 60 -0.99 5.24 -20.72
N ASN A 61 -0.14 5.31 -21.75
CA ASN A 61 -0.13 6.42 -22.70
C ASN A 61 -1.40 6.45 -23.58
N GLN A 62 -1.89 5.28 -24.02
CA GLN A 62 -3.09 5.18 -24.84
C GLN A 62 -4.36 5.58 -24.07
N GLU A 63 -4.44 5.22 -22.79
CA GLU A 63 -5.52 5.63 -21.88
C GLU A 63 -5.34 7.06 -21.34
N GLN A 64 -4.29 7.77 -21.78
CA GLN A 64 -3.95 9.14 -21.36
C GLN A 64 -3.90 9.32 -19.84
N ILE A 65 -3.36 8.34 -19.13
CA ILE A 65 -3.28 8.37 -17.66
C ILE A 65 -2.10 9.26 -17.25
N GLU A 66 -2.41 10.47 -16.81
CA GLU A 66 -1.42 11.42 -16.29
C GLU A 66 -1.12 11.15 -14.81
N SER A 67 -0.07 10.38 -14.52
CA SER A 67 0.37 10.13 -13.15
C SER A 67 1.89 10.09 -13.02
N LYS A 68 2.40 10.76 -11.97
CA LYS A 68 3.81 10.67 -11.55
C LYS A 68 4.10 9.43 -10.69
N ARG A 69 3.06 8.67 -10.30
CA ARG A 69 3.22 7.46 -9.49
C ARG A 69 3.74 6.32 -10.36
N HIS A 70 4.40 5.35 -9.73
CA HIS A 70 4.92 4.17 -10.41
C HIS A 70 4.39 2.92 -9.73
N LEU A 71 4.07 1.88 -10.52
CA LEU A 71 3.67 0.58 -9.97
C LEU A 71 4.77 0.02 -9.05
N CYS A 72 4.40 -0.36 -7.83
CA CYS A 72 5.27 -1.01 -6.86
C CYS A 72 4.63 -2.30 -6.36
N LEU A 73 5.44 -3.29 -6.00
CA LEU A 73 4.96 -4.45 -5.24
C LEU A 73 5.06 -4.13 -3.75
N ASP A 74 4.14 -4.69 -2.99
CA ASP A 74 4.15 -4.58 -1.54
C ASP A 74 5.12 -5.56 -0.89
N VAL A 75 5.38 -5.31 0.40
CA VAL A 75 5.95 -6.27 1.33
C VAL A 75 4.78 -6.84 2.13
N GLU A 76 4.44 -8.12 1.91
CA GLU A 76 3.21 -8.73 2.43
C GLU A 76 3.05 -8.62 3.96
N THR A 77 4.14 -8.49 4.71
CA THR A 77 4.13 -8.31 6.17
C THR A 77 3.92 -6.86 6.63
N ARG A 78 3.90 -5.89 5.71
CA ARG A 78 3.81 -4.45 6.00
C ARG A 78 2.62 -3.82 5.29
N TRP A 79 1.51 -3.67 6.00
CA TRP A 79 0.26 -3.13 5.44
C TRP A 79 0.41 -1.76 4.77
N ASN A 80 1.29 -0.88 5.26
CA ASN A 80 1.57 0.42 4.62
C ASN A 80 2.04 0.26 3.16
N SER A 81 2.84 -0.77 2.88
CA SER A 81 3.29 -1.05 1.52
C SER A 81 2.17 -1.67 0.67
N THR A 82 1.28 -2.46 1.27
CA THR A 82 0.07 -2.97 0.60
C THR A 82 -0.88 -1.84 0.24
N TYR A 83 -1.12 -0.88 1.15
CA TYR A 83 -1.88 0.34 0.86
C TYR A 83 -1.33 1.08 -0.36
N MET A 84 -0.02 1.35 -0.38
CA MET A 84 0.63 2.06 -1.49
C MET A 84 0.55 1.30 -2.80
N MET A 85 0.76 -0.02 -2.77
CA MET A 85 0.60 -0.87 -3.95
C MET A 85 -0.81 -0.75 -4.53
N LEU A 86 -1.83 -0.86 -3.69
CA LEU A 86 -3.24 -0.80 -4.11
C LEU A 86 -3.60 0.60 -4.61
N GLU A 87 -3.21 1.65 -3.88
CA GLU A 87 -3.47 3.05 -4.24
C GLU A 87 -2.90 3.37 -5.62
N TYR A 88 -1.66 2.95 -5.89
CA TYR A 88 -1.02 3.17 -7.17
C TYR A 88 -1.63 2.30 -8.27
N ALA A 89 -1.94 1.03 -7.97
CA ALA A 89 -2.58 0.14 -8.93
C ALA A 89 -3.93 0.70 -9.41
N SER A 90 -4.74 1.25 -8.50
CA SER A 90 -6.05 1.84 -8.81
C SER A 90 -5.97 3.02 -9.78
N ILE A 91 -4.90 3.82 -9.74
CA ILE A 91 -4.66 4.90 -10.72
C ILE A 91 -4.53 4.33 -12.14
N PHE A 92 -3.95 3.13 -12.27
CA PHE A 92 -3.69 2.49 -13.54
C PHE A 92 -4.73 1.43 -13.95
N ARG A 93 -5.92 1.39 -13.33
CA ARG A 93 -6.98 0.40 -13.62
C ARG A 93 -7.26 0.29 -15.13
N LYS A 94 -7.50 1.41 -15.82
CA LYS A 94 -7.78 1.41 -17.27
C LYS A 94 -6.65 0.80 -18.10
N ALA A 95 -5.39 0.97 -17.68
CA ALA A 95 -4.26 0.34 -18.36
C ALA A 95 -4.19 -1.17 -18.10
N PHE A 96 -4.70 -1.66 -16.97
CA PHE A 96 -4.90 -3.09 -16.73
C PHE A 96 -6.02 -3.64 -17.62
N ASP A 97 -7.14 -2.93 -17.77
CA ASP A 97 -8.24 -3.34 -18.65
C ASP A 97 -7.76 -3.41 -20.12
N LEU A 98 -6.94 -2.45 -20.54
CA LEU A 98 -6.38 -2.42 -21.89
C LEU A 98 -5.32 -3.51 -22.11
N ILE A 99 -4.45 -3.81 -21.14
CA ILE A 99 -3.45 -4.88 -21.33
C ILE A 99 -4.09 -6.27 -21.34
N GLU A 100 -5.20 -6.45 -20.62
CA GLU A 100 -6.00 -7.67 -20.65
C GLU A 100 -6.47 -7.99 -22.08
N THR A 101 -7.03 -6.99 -22.76
CA THR A 101 -7.59 -7.14 -24.11
C THR A 101 -6.53 -7.08 -25.23
N SER A 102 -5.49 -6.26 -25.06
CA SER A 102 -4.50 -5.98 -26.13
C SER A 102 -3.31 -6.94 -26.17
N TYR A 103 -3.09 -7.75 -25.12
CA TYR A 103 -1.91 -8.63 -25.02
C TYR A 103 -2.15 -10.06 -25.51
N GLY A 104 -3.10 -10.24 -26.45
CA GLY A 104 -3.36 -11.52 -27.11
C GLY A 104 -3.67 -12.66 -26.13
N GLY A 105 -4.40 -12.36 -25.05
CA GLY A 105 -4.80 -13.34 -24.04
C GLY A 105 -3.70 -13.79 -23.07
N LYS A 106 -2.42 -13.46 -23.31
CA LYS A 106 -1.30 -13.88 -22.44
C LYS A 106 -1.44 -13.40 -20.99
N PHE A 107 -2.03 -12.22 -20.80
CA PHE A 107 -2.35 -11.72 -19.46
C PHE A 107 -3.29 -12.69 -18.75
N ASN A 108 -4.41 -13.03 -19.38
CA ASN A 108 -5.43 -13.92 -18.85
C ASN A 108 -4.89 -15.34 -18.62
N GLU A 109 -4.14 -15.89 -19.58
CA GLU A 109 -3.55 -17.23 -19.50
C GLU A 109 -2.59 -17.39 -18.32
N GLU A 110 -1.72 -16.40 -18.07
CA GLU A 110 -0.74 -16.48 -16.99
C GLU A 110 -1.37 -16.20 -15.62
N LEU A 111 -2.26 -15.20 -15.53
CA LEU A 111 -2.89 -14.84 -14.26
C LEU A 111 -3.85 -15.93 -13.77
N THR A 112 -4.56 -16.61 -14.68
CA THR A 112 -5.49 -17.70 -14.33
C THR A 112 -4.79 -18.93 -13.73
N LYS A 113 -3.50 -19.15 -14.05
CA LYS A 113 -2.69 -20.23 -13.46
C LYS A 113 -2.30 -20.01 -11.99
N SER A 114 -2.58 -18.82 -11.45
CA SER A 114 -2.19 -18.43 -10.09
C SER A 114 -3.39 -17.89 -9.32
N ASN A 115 -3.48 -16.57 -9.09
CA ASN A 115 -4.54 -15.98 -8.26
C ASN A 115 -5.78 -15.57 -9.06
N GLY A 116 -5.73 -15.66 -10.39
CA GLY A 116 -6.74 -15.14 -11.30
C GLY A 116 -6.48 -13.70 -11.70
N ILE A 117 -7.36 -13.22 -12.58
CA ILE A 117 -7.36 -11.87 -13.14
C ILE A 117 -8.13 -10.95 -12.19
N PRO A 118 -7.71 -9.70 -11.97
CA PRO A 118 -8.52 -8.71 -11.26
C PRO A 118 -9.86 -8.51 -11.96
N THR A 119 -10.97 -8.68 -11.25
CA THR A 119 -12.31 -8.40 -11.77
C THR A 119 -12.80 -7.01 -11.34
N ASP A 120 -13.88 -6.51 -11.92
CA ASP A 120 -14.49 -5.24 -11.49
C ASP A 120 -14.84 -5.23 -9.99
N ASP A 121 -15.40 -6.34 -9.46
CA ASP A 121 -15.66 -6.50 -8.03
C ASP A 121 -14.38 -6.41 -7.18
N ASP A 122 -13.23 -6.87 -7.69
CA ASP A 122 -11.96 -6.76 -6.97
C ASP A 122 -11.52 -5.30 -6.86
N TRP A 123 -11.72 -4.52 -7.93
CA TRP A 123 -11.41 -3.09 -7.94
C TRP A 123 -12.34 -2.30 -7.02
N ASP A 124 -13.63 -2.64 -6.98
CA ASP A 124 -14.62 -1.96 -6.14
C ASP A 124 -14.40 -2.25 -4.64
N ARG A 125 -14.07 -3.51 -4.31
CA ARG A 125 -13.62 -3.91 -2.97
C ARG A 125 -12.35 -3.16 -2.55
N VAL A 126 -11.38 -3.06 -3.45
CA VAL A 126 -10.12 -2.36 -3.17
C VAL A 126 -10.33 -0.85 -3.04
N ALA A 127 -11.22 -0.23 -3.81
CA ALA A 127 -11.56 1.18 -3.63
C ALA A 127 -12.17 1.45 -2.24
N SER A 128 -13.07 0.57 -1.80
CA SER A 128 -13.67 0.64 -0.46
C SER A 128 -12.62 0.44 0.64
N LEU A 129 -11.75 -0.56 0.47
CA LEU A 129 -10.64 -0.83 1.37
C LEU A 129 -9.64 0.35 1.44
N LEU A 130 -9.29 0.97 0.31
CA LEU A 130 -8.38 2.11 0.27
C LEU A 130 -8.95 3.30 1.04
N SER A 131 -10.24 3.58 0.89
CA SER A 131 -10.93 4.64 1.63
C SER A 131 -10.86 4.40 3.14
N PHE A 132 -11.06 3.16 3.57
CA PHE A 132 -10.91 2.73 4.96
C PHE A 132 -9.46 2.87 5.45
N LEU A 133 -8.49 2.29 4.72
CA LEU A 133 -7.08 2.26 5.11
C LEU A 133 -6.43 3.64 5.13
N LYS A 134 -6.90 4.58 4.30
CA LYS A 134 -6.36 5.93 4.19
C LYS A 134 -6.32 6.67 5.52
N ILE A 135 -7.36 6.51 6.34
CA ILE A 135 -7.47 7.15 7.67
C ILE A 135 -6.30 6.69 8.55
N PHE A 136 -6.02 5.39 8.55
CA PHE A 136 -4.93 4.78 9.32
C PHE A 136 -3.56 5.13 8.74
N TYR A 137 -3.46 5.20 7.41
CA TYR A 137 -2.22 5.49 6.70
C TYR A 137 -1.76 6.92 7.00
N ASP A 138 -2.68 7.89 6.87
CA ASP A 138 -2.41 9.28 7.18
C ASP A 138 -2.07 9.48 8.67
N ALA A 139 -2.74 8.76 9.58
CA ALA A 139 -2.40 8.75 10.99
C ALA A 139 -0.98 8.22 11.25
N THR A 140 -0.60 7.13 10.59
CA THR A 140 0.72 6.51 10.72
C THR A 140 1.83 7.42 10.18
N LEU A 141 1.59 8.12 9.07
CA LEU A 141 2.52 9.10 8.53
C LEU A 141 2.72 10.29 9.48
N ARG A 142 1.64 10.85 10.05
CA ARG A 142 1.73 11.93 11.04
C ARG A 142 2.53 11.52 12.28
N LEU A 143 2.25 10.32 12.82
CA LEU A 143 2.96 9.80 13.98
C LEU A 143 4.45 9.58 13.68
N SER A 144 4.78 8.97 12.54
CA SER A 144 6.17 8.73 12.13
C SER A 144 6.95 10.03 11.94
N GLY A 145 6.33 11.05 11.33
CA GLY A 145 6.92 12.38 11.19
C GLY A 145 7.17 13.06 12.54
N SER A 146 6.20 12.99 13.46
CA SER A 146 6.35 13.57 14.80
C SER A 146 7.45 12.89 15.62
N LEU A 147 7.57 11.56 15.53
CA LEU A 147 8.61 10.80 16.21
C LEU A 147 10.00 11.17 15.67
N TYR A 148 10.16 11.30 14.34
CA TYR A 148 11.43 11.69 13.74
C TYR A 148 11.90 13.08 14.22
N VAL A 149 11.00 14.08 14.19
CA VAL A 149 11.30 15.44 14.67
C VAL A 149 11.67 15.41 16.16
N THR A 150 10.90 14.68 16.97
CA THR A 150 11.15 14.59 18.41
C THR A 150 12.48 13.90 18.69
N SER A 151 12.76 12.74 18.06
CA SER A 151 14.03 12.04 18.19
C SER A 151 15.22 12.89 17.76
N ASN A 152 15.10 13.67 16.67
CA ASN A 152 16.18 14.55 16.21
C ASN A 152 16.50 15.65 17.24
N VAL A 153 15.47 16.25 17.85
CA VAL A 153 15.64 17.27 18.90
C VAL A 153 16.31 16.67 20.15
N TYR A 154 15.85 15.51 20.61
CA TYR A 154 16.48 14.83 21.77
C TYR A 154 17.92 14.40 21.49
N LEU A 155 18.23 13.93 20.26
CA LEU A 155 19.61 13.60 19.89
C LEU A 155 20.50 14.84 19.88
N GLN A 156 20.02 15.98 19.38
CA GLN A 156 20.77 17.24 19.40
C GLN A 156 21.01 17.75 20.83
N GLU A 157 20.01 17.65 21.72
CA GLU A 157 20.18 18.01 23.14
C GLU A 157 21.20 17.11 23.84
N LEU A 158 21.18 15.80 23.58
CA LEU A 158 22.16 14.86 24.16
C LEU A 158 23.59 15.10 23.66
N VAL A 159 23.76 15.48 22.40
CA VAL A 159 25.09 15.80 21.82
C VAL A 159 25.63 17.13 22.34
N THR A 160 24.76 18.05 22.76
CA THR A 160 25.18 19.37 23.28
C THR A 160 25.57 19.32 24.78
N ILE A 161 25.22 18.24 25.47
CA ILE A 161 25.48 18.05 26.91
C ILE A 161 26.72 17.16 27.17
N GLY A 162 27.34 16.60 26.12
CA GLY A 162 28.62 15.86 26.20
C GLY A 162 29.78 16.68 25.67
#